data_AF-A0A655JG10-F1
#
_entry.id   AF-A0A655JG10-F1
#
_cell.length_a   1.000
_cell.length_b   1.000
_cell.length_c   1.000
_cell.angle_alpha   90.00
_cell.angle_beta   90.00
_cell.angle_gamma   90.00
#
_symmetry.space_group_name_H-M   'P 1'
#
loop_
_entity.id
_entity.type
_entity.pdbx_description
1 polymer ?
#
loop_
_entity_poly.entity_id
_entity_poly.type
_entity_poly.pdbx_seq_one_letter_code
_entity_poly.pdbx_strand_id
1 'polypeptide(L)' 'MLPFDGGHIAVAVFERIRNMVRSARGKVAAAPVNYLKLLPATYVVLVLVVGYMLLTVTADLVNPIRLFQ' A
#
# COMPACT_ATOMS: atom_id res chain seq x y z
N MET A 1 -7.01 3.93 -20.45
CA MET A 1 -6.69 4.20 -19.04
C MET A 1 -5.70 5.34 -19.00
N LEU A 2 -5.99 6.40 -18.25
CA LEU A 2 -5.16 7.59 -18.21
C LEU A 2 -3.87 7.30 -17.43
N PRO A 3 -2.69 7.72 -17.92
CA PRO A 3 -1.39 7.41 -17.30
C PRO A 3 -1.20 8.04 -15.90
N PHE A 4 -2.11 8.90 -15.47
CA PHE A 4 -2.12 9.59 -14.18
C PHE A 4 -3.10 9.01 -13.15
N ASP A 5 -3.66 7.82 -13.40
CA ASP A 5 -4.43 7.11 -12.37
C ASP A 5 -3.48 6.55 -11.29
N GLY A 6 -3.89 6.63 -10.03
CA GLY A 6 -3.05 6.31 -8.86
C GLY A 6 -2.46 4.88 -8.90
N GLY A 7 -3.15 3.95 -9.56
CA GLY A 7 -2.65 2.60 -9.78
C GLY A 7 -1.39 2.55 -10.68
N HIS A 8 -1.34 3.33 -11.76
CA HIS A 8 -0.18 3.36 -12.67
C HIS A 8 1.04 4.00 -12.00
N ILE A 9 0.82 5.06 -11.23
CA ILE A 9 1.88 5.73 -10.45
C ILE A 9 2.45 4.78 -9.41
N ALA A 10 1.60 4.06 -8.66
CA ALA A 10 2.04 3.11 -7.65
C ALA A 10 2.93 1.99 -8.25
N VAL A 11 2.55 1.45 -9.41
CA VAL A 11 3.35 0.43 -10.12
C VAL A 11 4.67 1.01 -10.61
N ALA A 12 4.65 2.18 -11.27
CA ALA A 12 5.86 2.80 -11.78
C ALA A 12 6.88 3.12 -10.66
N VAL A 13 6.39 3.59 -9.50
CA VAL A 13 7.21 3.82 -8.30
C VAL A 13 7.80 2.50 -7.79
N PHE A 14 6.99 1.45 -7.67
CA PHE A 14 7.47 0.13 -7.24
C PHE A 14 8.54 -0.42 -8.20
N GLU A 15 8.31 -0.34 -9.51
CA GLU A 15 9.27 -0.78 -10.53
C GLU A 15 10.58 -0.01 -10.44
N ARG A 16 10.51 1.30 -10.24
CA ARG A 16 11.68 2.16 -10.09
C ARG A 16 12.48 1.80 -8.85
N ILE A 17 11.83 1.66 -7.69
CA ILE A 17 12.50 1.25 -6.44
C ILE A 17 13.13 -0.13 -6.61
N ARG A 18 12.39 -1.10 -7.14
CA ARG A 18 12.88 -2.46 -7.40
C ARG A 18 14.11 -2.44 -8.32
N ASN A 19 14.06 -1.69 -9.41
CA ASN A 19 15.15 -1.63 -10.37
C ASN A 19 16.36 -0.86 -9.81
N MET A 20 16.17 0.16 -8.97
CA MET A 20 17.26 0.81 -8.22
C MET A 20 17.98 -0.19 -7.32
N VAL A 21 17.25 -1.01 -6.56
CA VAL A 21 17.82 -2.06 -5.71
C VAL A 21 18.53 -3.14 -6.56
N ARG A 22 17.97 -3.52 -7.71
CA ARG A 22 18.61 -4.48 -8.63
C ARG A 22 19.91 -3.92 -9.22
N SER A 23 19.89 -2.66 -9.65
CA SER A 23 21.05 -1.95 -10.19
C SER A 23 22.16 -1.83 -9.15
N ALA A 24 21.81 -1.48 -7.91
CA ALA A 24 22.77 -1.45 -6.79
C ALA A 24 23.40 -2.84 -6.51
N ARG A 25 22.72 -3.92 -6.89
CA ARG A 25 23.21 -5.30 -6.80
C ARG A 25 23.85 -5.81 -8.10
N GLY A 26 24.15 -4.94 -9.06
CA GLY A 26 24.75 -5.28 -10.35
C GLY A 26 23.83 -6.09 -11.28
N LYS A 27 22.53 -6.15 -11.01
CA LYS A 27 21.54 -6.88 -11.82
C LYS A 27 20.85 -5.95 -12.79
N VAL A 28 20.62 -6.43 -14.01
CA VAL A 28 19.79 -5.73 -15.00
C VAL A 28 18.34 -5.55 -14.51
N ALA A 29 17.70 -4.50 -15.03
CA ALA A 29 16.30 -4.19 -14.77
C ALA A 29 15.41 -5.40 -15.05
N ALA A 30 14.41 -5.60 -14.19
CA ALA A 30 13.44 -6.67 -14.38
C ALA A 30 12.33 -6.24 -15.36
N ALA A 31 11.68 -7.22 -15.99
CA ALA A 31 10.51 -7.01 -16.84
C ALA A 31 9.38 -6.28 -16.09
N PRO A 32 8.44 -5.64 -16.83
CA PRO A 32 7.30 -4.96 -16.24
C PRO A 32 6.53 -5.85 -15.26
N VAL A 33 6.12 -5.26 -14.14
CA VAL A 33 5.39 -5.94 -13.08
C VAL A 33 3.96 -6.17 -13.54
N ASN A 34 3.53 -7.43 -13.49
CA ASN A 34 2.11 -7.73 -13.59
C ASN A 34 1.40 -7.20 -12.34
N TYR A 35 0.37 -6.36 -12.54
CA TYR A 35 -0.49 -5.80 -11.49
C TYR A 35 -1.00 -6.84 -10.50
N LEU A 36 -1.29 -8.07 -10.96
CA LEU A 36 -1.74 -9.17 -10.09
C LEU A 36 -0.72 -9.52 -9.00
N LYS A 37 0.58 -9.28 -9.23
CA LYS A 37 1.63 -9.52 -8.23
C LYS A 37 1.67 -8.46 -7.13
N LEU A 38 1.02 -7.31 -7.31
CA LEU A 38 0.91 -6.27 -6.30
C LEU A 38 -0.32 -6.45 -5.40
N LEU A 39 -1.31 -7.26 -5.83
CA LEU A 39 -2.51 -7.56 -5.05
C LEU A 39 -2.22 -8.07 -3.64
N PRO A 40 -1.24 -8.96 -3.38
CA PRO A 40 -0.93 -9.39 -2.02
C PRO A 40 -0.54 -8.23 -1.11
N ALA A 41 0.23 -7.26 -1.61
CA ALA A 41 0.61 -6.08 -0.85
C ALA A 41 -0.62 -5.20 -0.55
N THR A 42 -1.52 -5.03 -1.52
CA THR A 42 -2.80 -4.35 -1.32
C THR A 42 -3.63 -5.04 -0.24
N TYR A 43 -3.71 -6.37 -0.23
CA TYR A 43 -4.45 -7.10 0.79
C TYR A 43 -3.83 -6.95 2.18
N VAL A 44 -2.50 -6.89 2.31
CA VAL A 44 -1.85 -6.60 3.60
C VAL A 44 -2.26 -5.22 4.11
N VAL A 45 -2.17 -4.19 3.26
CA VAL A 45 -2.58 -2.82 3.63
C VAL A 45 -4.06 -2.78 4.00
N LEU A 46 -4.91 -3.48 3.24
CA LEU A 46 -6.34 -3.57 3.51
C LEU A 46 -6.62 -4.16 4.89
N VAL A 47 -5.99 -5.29 5.22
CA VAL A 47 -6.14 -5.94 6.54
C VAL A 47 -5.69 -5.02 7.67
N LEU A 48 -4.58 -4.29 7.49
CA LEU A 48 -4.11 -3.32 8.48
C LEU A 48 -5.10 -2.18 8.69
N VAL A 49 -5.60 -1.59 7.60
CA VAL A 49 -6.56 -0.48 7.66
C VAL A 49 -7.87 -0.92 8.29
N VAL A 50 -8.42 -2.07 7.87
CA VAL A 50 -9.65 -2.62 8.43
C VAL A 50 -9.46 -2.99 9.90
N GLY A 51 -8.33 -3.62 10.26
CA GLY A 51 -8.01 -3.94 11.64
C GLY A 51 -7.90 -2.70 12.52
N TYR A 52 -7.20 -1.67 12.05
CA TYR A 52 -7.10 -0.39 12.76
C TYR A 52 -8.47 0.28 12.93
N MET A 53 -9.27 0.29 11.87
CA MET A 53 -10.63 0.85 11.91
C MET A 53 -11.51 0.12 12.93
N LEU A 54 -11.46 -1.23 12.97
CA LEU A 54 -12.17 -2.01 13.97
C LEU A 54 -11.71 -1.67 15.39
N LEU A 55 -10.40 -1.51 15.59
CA LEU A 55 -9.85 -1.12 16.88
C LEU A 55 -10.38 0.25 17.33
N THR A 56 -10.33 1.27 16.46
CA THR A 56 -10.77 2.63 16.82
C THR A 56 -12.27 2.70 17.05
N VAL A 57 -13.07 2.11 16.17
CA VAL A 57 -14.53 2.07 16.31
C VAL A 57 -14.93 1.38 17.62
N THR A 58 -14.26 0.27 17.94
CA THR A 58 -14.51 -0.45 19.20
C THR A 58 -14.09 0.40 20.41
N ALA A 59 -12.94 1.07 20.33
CA ALA A 59 -12.46 1.96 21.39
C ALA A 59 -13.43 3.13 21.64
N ASP A 60 -13.95 3.74 20.59
CA ASP A 60 -14.93 4.84 20.69
C ASP A 60 -16.28 4.36 21.26
N LEU A 61 -16.67 3.10 20.98
CA LEU A 61 -17.89 2.52 21.54
C LEU A 61 -17.76 2.21 23.05
N VAL A 62 -16.60 1.69 23.47
CA VAL A 62 -16.36 1.29 24.87
C VAL A 62 -15.98 2.48 25.74
N ASN A 63 -15.13 3.38 25.23
CA ASN A 63 -14.66 4.56 25.93
C ASN A 63 -14.88 5.80 25.05
N PRO A 64 -16.14 6.26 24.95
CA PRO A 64 -16.47 7.37 24.07
C PRO A 64 -15.71 8.64 24.47
N ILE A 65 -15.11 9.29 23.46
CA ILE A 65 -14.41 10.55 23.61
C ILE A 65 -15.41 11.60 24.14
N ARG A 66 -15.17 12.11 25.36
CA ARG A 66 -15.96 13.19 25.93
C ARG A 66 -15.42 14.52 25.43
N LEU A 67 -16.13 15.12 24.47
CA LEU A 67 -15.72 16.35 23.78
C LEU A 67 -15.80 17.62 24.63
N PHE A 68 -16.42 17.57 25.81
CA PHE A 68 -16.77 18.77 26.61
C PHE A 68 -16.59 18.58 28.13
N GLN A 69 -15.62 17.77 28.56
CA GLN A 69 -15.28 17.62 29.98
C GLN A 69 -13.87 18.12 30.25
#